data_AF-A0A1S4B9M5-F1
#
_entry.id   AF-A0A1S4B9M5-F1
#
_cell.length_a   1.000
_cell.length_b   1.000
_cell.length_c   1.000
_cell.angle_alpha   90.00
_cell.angle_beta   90.00
_cell.angle_gamma   90.00
#
_symmetry.space_group_name_H-M   'P 1'
#
loop_
_entity.id
_entity.type
_entity.pdbx_description
1 polymer ?
#
loop_
_entity_poly.entity_id
_entity_poly.type
_entity_poly.pdbx_seq_one_letter_code
_entity_poly.pdbx_strand_id
1 'polypeptide(L)'
;MALRSSYRTPFSDRSIAVSGTGIRLTFKLFASFLSVAVFLLLALSFLFTSSSDPSDLSVGNSHDLYRGGLRRSVLALKSDPLKPRLDQIKKQADDHRALALAYASYARKLKLENSKLVRVFAELSRNFTDLISKPSYRTLFDSDGNSMNEPVLRQFEKEVKERIKVTRQVVAEAKESFDNQLKIQKLKDTIFAVNEQLTKAKKQGAFSSLIAAKSIPKSVHCLAMKLMEERIAHPDKYTDDRNTPPEFEDPNLYHYAIFSDNVLAASVVVNSAVKHSKDPSKHVFHVVTDKMNLGAMQVMFKMKDYNGAFIEVKSVEDYKFLNSSYVPVLKQLESAKLQQFYFENKLENATKDTTNMKFRNPKYLSILNHIRFYLPELYPKLHRILFLDDDIVVQKDLTGLWKIDMDGKVNGAVETCFGSFHRYAQYMNFSHPLIKEKFNPKACAWAYGMNFFDLDAWRREKLTEEYHYWQSLNENRTLWKLGTLPPGLITFYSTTKPLDKSWHVLGLGYNPSISMDEIN
;
A
#
# COMPACT_ATOMS: atom_id res chain seq x y z
N MET A 1 5.41 1.96 26.63
CA MET A 1 4.63 2.28 25.42
C MET A 1 5.17 1.46 24.26
N ALA A 2 4.28 0.78 23.53
CA ALA A 2 4.59 0.03 22.30
C ALA A 2 4.16 0.85 21.07
N LEU A 3 5.01 0.95 20.05
CA LEU A 3 4.74 1.67 18.81
C LEU A 3 4.58 0.71 17.64
N ARG A 4 3.49 0.79 16.87
CA ARG A 4 3.17 -0.19 15.81
C ARG A 4 3.14 0.40 14.39
N SER A 5 3.68 -0.34 13.42
CA SER A 5 3.54 -0.07 11.96
C SER A 5 2.45 -0.95 11.34
N SER A 6 1.47 -0.36 10.63
CA SER A 6 0.21 -1.03 10.23
C SER A 6 0.17 -1.58 8.80
N TYR A 7 1.31 -1.79 8.14
CA TYR A 7 1.32 -2.40 6.82
C TYR A 7 2.52 -3.34 6.67
N ARG A 8 2.33 -4.64 6.93
CA ARG A 8 3.18 -5.68 6.34
C ARG A 8 2.52 -7.04 6.32
N THR A 9 2.49 -7.65 5.13
CA THR A 9 2.07 -9.04 4.91
C THR A 9 3.16 -9.77 4.10
N PRO A 10 4.00 -10.64 4.71
CA PRO A 10 5.08 -11.37 4.04
C PRO A 10 4.61 -12.72 3.42
N PHE A 11 5.47 -13.36 2.63
CA PHE A 11 5.25 -14.65 1.95
C PHE A 11 6.47 -15.57 2.15
N SER A 12 6.23 -16.89 2.11
CA SER A 12 7.21 -17.99 2.20
C SER A 12 7.40 -18.62 0.82
N ASP A 13 8.63 -18.63 0.29
CA ASP A 13 8.97 -19.37 -0.93
C ASP A 13 9.21 -20.86 -0.63
N ARG A 14 8.45 -21.74 -1.29
CA ARG A 14 8.77 -23.18 -1.43
C ARG A 14 9.14 -23.44 -2.88
N SER A 15 10.42 -23.68 -3.15
CA SER A 15 10.91 -24.18 -4.44
C SER A 15 10.74 -25.70 -4.50
N ILE A 16 9.86 -26.19 -5.37
CA ILE A 16 9.79 -27.61 -5.76
C ILE A 16 10.73 -27.78 -6.96
N ALA A 17 11.80 -28.54 -6.78
CA ALA A 17 12.67 -28.98 -7.86
C ALA A 17 11.97 -30.11 -8.64
N VAL A 18 11.70 -29.88 -9.93
CA VAL A 18 11.33 -30.94 -10.88
C VAL A 18 12.53 -31.16 -11.80
N SER A 19 13.13 -32.34 -11.69
CA SER A 19 14.18 -32.83 -12.58
C SER A 19 13.59 -33.15 -13.95
N GLY A 20 14.05 -32.44 -14.98
CA GLY A 20 13.72 -32.71 -16.39
C GLY A 20 14.99 -32.67 -17.24
N THR A 21 15.73 -33.78 -17.26
CA THR A 21 16.79 -34.03 -18.24
C THR A 21 16.16 -34.31 -19.59
N GLY A 22 16.25 -33.36 -20.54
CA GLY A 22 15.79 -33.62 -21.92
C GLY A 22 15.73 -32.44 -22.90
N ILE A 23 15.95 -31.18 -22.49
CA ILE A 23 15.73 -30.01 -23.38
C ILE A 23 16.88 -29.00 -23.29
N ARG A 24 18.13 -29.43 -23.52
CA ARG A 24 19.31 -28.52 -23.47
C ARG A 24 19.92 -28.17 -24.84
N LEU A 25 19.53 -28.82 -25.93
CA LEU A 25 20.19 -28.62 -27.22
C LEU A 25 19.47 -27.63 -28.17
N THR A 26 18.15 -27.51 -28.08
CA THR A 26 17.36 -26.64 -28.99
C THR A 26 17.27 -25.18 -28.55
N PHE A 27 17.42 -24.89 -27.25
CA PHE A 27 17.32 -23.51 -26.71
C PHE A 27 18.54 -22.63 -27.02
N LYS A 28 19.73 -23.22 -27.19
CA LYS A 28 20.97 -22.46 -27.46
C LYS A 28 21.01 -21.85 -28.86
N LEU A 29 20.42 -22.53 -29.85
CA LEU A 29 20.35 -22.02 -31.22
C LEU A 29 19.33 -20.87 -31.34
N PHE A 30 18.21 -20.96 -30.65
CA PHE A 30 17.17 -19.92 -30.68
C PHE A 30 17.59 -18.63 -29.95
N ALA A 31 18.32 -18.74 -28.83
CA ALA A 31 18.84 -17.59 -28.10
C ALA A 31 19.94 -16.83 -28.87
N SER A 32 20.71 -17.53 -29.71
CA SER A 32 21.76 -16.91 -30.54
C SER A 32 21.16 -16.05 -31.67
N PHE A 33 20.12 -16.55 -32.34
CA PHE A 33 19.44 -15.80 -33.41
C PHE A 33 18.73 -14.54 -32.89
N LEU A 34 18.14 -14.59 -31.69
CA LEU A 34 17.47 -13.44 -31.09
C LEU A 34 18.47 -12.35 -30.67
N SER A 35 19.67 -12.75 -30.21
CA SER A 35 20.74 -11.82 -29.83
C SER A 35 21.29 -11.06 -31.05
N VAL A 36 21.53 -11.76 -32.16
CA VAL A 36 22.05 -11.16 -33.41
C VAL A 36 21.03 -10.17 -34.02
N ALA A 37 19.74 -10.49 -33.97
CA ALA A 37 18.69 -9.60 -34.47
C ALA A 37 18.56 -8.29 -33.64
N VAL A 38 18.73 -8.38 -32.32
CA VAL A 38 18.68 -7.20 -31.43
C VAL A 38 19.90 -6.29 -31.64
N PHE A 39 21.08 -6.86 -31.87
CA PHE A 39 22.28 -6.07 -32.17
C PHE A 39 22.23 -5.37 -33.53
N LEU A 40 21.63 -5.99 -34.55
CA LEU A 40 21.41 -5.37 -35.86
C LEU A 40 20.43 -4.19 -35.82
N LEU A 41 19.36 -4.30 -35.02
CA LEU A 41 18.38 -3.21 -34.83
C LEU A 41 18.96 -2.02 -34.03
N LEU A 42 19.85 -2.29 -33.08
CA LEU A 42 20.57 -1.24 -32.35
C LEU A 42 21.64 -0.55 -33.20
N ALA A 43 22.34 -1.28 -34.08
CA ALA A 43 23.32 -0.67 -34.98
C ALA A 43 22.68 0.25 -36.04
N LEU A 44 21.50 -0.12 -36.55
CA LEU A 44 20.74 0.69 -37.51
C LEU A 44 20.18 1.99 -36.92
N SER A 45 19.96 2.06 -35.61
CA SER A 45 19.47 3.28 -34.93
C SER A 45 20.58 4.31 -34.67
N PHE A 46 21.85 3.90 -34.68
CA PHE A 46 23.00 4.83 -34.57
C PHE A 46 23.42 5.47 -35.90
N LEU A 47 22.98 4.94 -37.05
CA LEU A 47 23.35 5.48 -38.37
C LEU A 47 22.44 6.62 -38.86
N PHE A 48 21.32 6.91 -38.19
CA PHE A 48 20.34 7.94 -38.61
C PHE A 48 20.33 9.22 -37.76
N THR A 49 21.37 9.49 -36.98
CA THR A 49 21.47 10.78 -36.26
C THR A 49 22.79 11.48 -36.58
N SER A 50 22.81 12.19 -37.71
CA SER A 50 23.82 13.24 -37.91
C SER A 50 23.18 14.53 -38.49
N SER A 51 23.56 15.62 -37.82
CA SER A 51 23.52 17.05 -38.20
C SER A 51 22.18 17.71 -38.53
N SER A 52 21.70 18.57 -37.61
CA SER A 52 21.39 19.97 -37.93
C SER A 52 21.10 20.78 -36.65
N ASP A 53 21.93 21.80 -36.42
CA ASP A 53 21.65 23.04 -35.68
C ASP A 53 22.08 24.18 -36.63
N PRO A 54 21.58 25.45 -36.57
CA PRO A 54 21.20 26.17 -35.34
C PRO A 54 20.05 27.22 -35.44
N SER A 55 19.87 27.97 -34.33
CA SER A 55 19.21 29.29 -34.09
C SER A 55 17.74 29.25 -33.64
N ASP A 56 17.28 29.97 -32.62
CA ASP A 56 17.87 30.86 -31.60
C ASP A 56 16.79 31.06 -30.52
N LEU A 57 17.15 31.04 -29.22
CA LEU A 57 16.57 31.86 -28.14
C LEU A 57 17.13 31.41 -26.78
N SER A 58 18.13 32.17 -26.33
CA SER A 58 18.78 32.04 -25.04
C SER A 58 17.83 32.35 -23.88
N VAL A 59 17.62 31.39 -22.99
CA VAL A 59 17.29 31.67 -21.58
C VAL A 59 18.29 30.89 -20.74
N GLY A 60 19.10 31.62 -19.98
CA GLY A 60 20.28 31.13 -19.28
C GLY A 60 19.99 29.97 -18.33
N ASN A 61 20.69 28.86 -18.58
CA ASN A 61 20.75 27.70 -17.72
C ASN A 61 21.89 27.90 -16.70
N SER A 62 21.57 28.23 -15.45
CA SER A 62 22.47 27.97 -14.33
C SER A 62 22.33 26.50 -13.95
N HIS A 63 23.21 25.68 -14.50
CA HIS A 63 23.44 24.30 -14.09
C HIS A 63 23.91 24.27 -12.63
N ASP A 64 23.09 23.74 -11.73
CA ASP A 64 23.57 22.96 -10.58
C ASP A 64 22.40 22.17 -9.96
N LEU A 65 22.72 20.94 -9.51
CA LEU A 65 21.84 19.90 -8.92
C LEU A 65 21.06 18.98 -9.87
N TYR A 66 21.76 18.00 -10.44
CA TYR A 66 21.26 16.63 -10.53
C TYR A 66 22.35 15.63 -10.15
N ARG A 67 22.71 15.61 -8.86
CA ARG A 67 23.44 14.50 -8.24
C ARG A 67 22.84 14.18 -6.87
N GLY A 68 21.58 13.75 -6.86
CA GLY A 68 20.87 13.28 -5.68
C GLY A 68 20.63 11.78 -5.75
N GLY A 69 21.69 10.97 -5.74
CA GLY A 69 21.56 9.54 -5.45
C GLY A 69 21.03 9.39 -4.02
N LEU A 70 19.90 8.70 -3.83
CA LEU A 70 19.38 8.33 -2.52
C LEU A 70 20.36 7.37 -1.82
N ARG A 71 21.43 7.90 -1.23
CA ARG A 71 22.05 7.33 -0.04
C ARG A 71 21.22 7.80 1.15
N ARG A 72 20.28 6.96 1.62
CA ARG A 72 19.72 7.12 2.95
C ARG A 72 20.81 6.79 3.96
N SER A 73 21.62 7.77 4.32
CA SER A 73 22.45 7.72 5.53
C SER A 73 21.54 7.92 6.73
N VAL A 74 21.58 6.96 7.66
CA VAL A 74 20.95 7.01 8.99
C VAL A 74 21.74 7.98 9.88
N LEU A 75 21.72 9.26 9.51
CA LEU A 75 22.30 10.38 10.27
C LEU A 75 21.32 11.56 10.24
N ALA A 76 20.07 11.31 10.64
CA ALA A 76 19.13 12.35 10.98
C ALA A 76 19.16 12.57 12.49
N LEU A 77 20.27 13.10 13.00
CA LEU A 77 20.37 13.53 14.41
C LEU A 77 20.79 15.00 14.57
N LYS A 78 20.83 15.79 13.48
CA LYS A 78 21.11 17.25 13.50
C LYS A 78 20.51 18.04 12.32
N SER A 79 19.30 17.71 11.87
CA SER A 79 18.58 18.59 10.94
C SER A 79 17.60 19.46 11.74
N ASP A 80 17.75 20.79 11.63
CA ASP A 80 16.84 21.77 12.20
C ASP A 80 15.38 21.41 11.85
N PRO A 81 14.48 21.21 12.83
CA PRO A 81 13.11 20.76 12.60
C PRO A 81 12.29 21.73 11.73
N LEU A 82 12.73 22.98 11.56
CA LEU A 82 12.06 23.98 10.74
C LEU A 82 12.40 23.87 9.24
N LYS A 83 13.53 23.25 8.89
CA LYS A 83 14.01 23.16 7.51
C LYS A 83 13.08 22.37 6.58
N PRO A 84 12.54 21.19 6.98
CA PRO A 84 11.56 20.48 6.16
C PRO A 84 10.28 21.29 5.92
N ARG A 85 9.84 22.06 6.92
CA ARG A 85 8.65 22.92 6.82
C ARG A 85 8.89 24.09 5.86
N LEU A 86 10.06 24.72 5.92
CA LEU A 86 10.46 25.77 4.99
C LEU A 86 10.54 25.23 3.54
N ASP A 87 11.15 24.06 3.35
CA ASP A 87 11.25 23.42 2.03
C ASP A 87 9.86 23.08 1.47
N GLN A 88 8.92 22.65 2.32
CA GLN A 88 7.54 22.39 1.92
C GLN A 88 6.80 23.67 1.52
N ILE A 89 6.95 24.76 2.30
CA ILE A 89 6.34 26.06 1.99
C ILE A 89 6.90 26.62 0.68
N LYS A 90 8.23 26.55 0.50
CA LYS A 90 8.90 26.99 -0.73
C LYS A 90 8.39 26.21 -1.95
N LYS A 91 8.32 24.88 -1.83
CA LYS A 91 7.77 24.04 -2.89
C LYS A 91 6.31 24.41 -3.21
N GLN A 92 5.49 24.62 -2.19
CA GLN A 92 4.10 25.05 -2.40
C GLN A 92 4.02 26.40 -3.12
N ALA A 93 4.87 27.37 -2.76
CA ALA A 93 4.93 28.66 -3.44
C ALA A 93 5.36 28.54 -4.91
N ASP A 94 6.38 27.73 -5.18
CA ASP A 94 6.85 27.45 -6.54
C ASP A 94 5.79 26.74 -7.40
N ASP A 95 5.06 25.78 -6.82
CA ASP A 95 3.96 25.08 -7.49
C ASP A 95 2.81 26.07 -7.86
N HIS A 96 2.45 26.97 -6.95
CA HIS A 96 1.42 28.00 -7.22
C HIS A 96 1.89 29.04 -8.25
N ARG A 97 3.17 29.42 -8.21
CA ARG A 97 3.77 30.30 -9.22
C ARG A 97 3.73 29.66 -10.61
N ALA A 98 4.10 28.38 -10.71
CA ALA A 98 4.04 27.64 -11.97
C ALA A 98 2.61 27.54 -12.51
N LEU A 99 1.63 27.30 -11.63
CA LEU A 99 0.21 27.30 -11.98
C LEU A 99 -0.23 28.66 -12.54
N ALA A 100 0.11 29.76 -11.87
CA ALA A 100 -0.23 31.11 -12.33
C ALA A 100 0.38 31.43 -13.70
N LEU A 101 1.64 31.04 -13.94
CA LEU A 101 2.30 31.21 -15.23
C LEU A 101 1.64 30.38 -16.35
N ALA A 102 1.19 29.17 -16.04
CA ALA A 102 0.46 28.33 -16.98
C ALA A 102 -0.90 28.94 -17.39
N TYR A 103 -1.66 29.48 -16.41
CA TYR A 103 -2.91 30.19 -16.71
C TYR A 103 -2.65 31.48 -17.52
N ALA A 104 -1.60 32.23 -17.20
CA ALA A 104 -1.24 33.44 -17.93
C ALA A 104 -0.87 33.14 -19.39
N SER A 105 -0.10 32.08 -19.64
CA SER A 105 0.26 31.67 -21.01
C SER A 105 -0.95 31.19 -21.80
N TYR A 106 -1.86 30.44 -21.16
CA TYR A 106 -3.12 30.00 -21.76
C TYR A 106 -4.02 31.19 -22.13
N ALA A 107 -4.19 32.14 -21.21
CA ALA A 107 -4.96 33.37 -21.46
C ALA A 107 -4.39 34.19 -22.62
N ARG A 108 -3.05 34.32 -22.70
CA ARG A 108 -2.38 34.99 -23.82
C ARG A 108 -2.63 34.28 -25.15
N LYS A 109 -2.52 32.95 -25.18
CA LYS A 109 -2.80 32.14 -26.38
C LYS A 109 -4.24 32.36 -26.86
N LEU A 110 -5.21 32.26 -25.96
CA LEU A 110 -6.64 32.42 -26.28
C LEU A 110 -6.96 33.83 -26.82
N LYS A 111 -6.35 34.88 -26.25
CA LYS A 111 -6.46 36.25 -26.76
C LYS A 111 -5.95 36.36 -28.22
N LEU A 112 -4.80 35.77 -28.51
CA LEU A 112 -4.20 35.79 -29.84
C LEU A 112 -5.04 35.03 -30.87
N GLU A 113 -5.54 33.84 -30.51
CA GLU A 113 -6.41 33.03 -31.38
C GLU A 113 -7.72 33.75 -31.71
N ASN A 114 -8.39 34.33 -30.71
CA ASN A 114 -9.60 35.11 -30.92
C ASN A 114 -9.34 36.34 -31.80
N SER A 115 -8.22 37.05 -31.58
CA SER A 115 -7.87 38.20 -32.41
C SER A 115 -7.59 37.82 -33.88
N LYS A 116 -6.99 36.64 -34.12
CA LYS A 116 -6.78 36.11 -35.48
C LYS A 116 -8.11 35.80 -36.16
N LEU A 117 -9.03 35.12 -35.45
CA LEU A 117 -10.36 34.80 -35.98
C LEU A 117 -11.13 36.05 -36.39
N VAL A 118 -11.13 37.10 -35.56
CA VAL A 118 -11.79 38.38 -35.87
C VAL A 118 -11.24 38.98 -37.17
N ARG A 119 -9.91 38.99 -37.33
CA ARG A 119 -9.26 39.53 -38.54
C ARG A 119 -9.63 38.73 -39.80
N VAL A 120 -9.60 37.40 -39.71
CA VAL A 120 -9.95 36.51 -40.84
C VAL A 120 -11.40 36.71 -41.25
N PHE A 121 -12.35 36.78 -40.31
CA PHE A 121 -13.76 37.01 -40.65
C PHE A 121 -14.01 38.40 -41.25
N ALA A 122 -13.33 39.44 -40.76
CA ALA A 122 -13.41 40.78 -41.34
C ALA A 122 -12.87 40.81 -42.79
N GLU A 123 -11.78 40.09 -43.06
CA GLU A 123 -11.19 39.98 -44.40
C GLU A 123 -12.10 39.20 -45.37
N LEU A 124 -12.73 38.11 -44.90
CA LEU A 124 -13.72 37.39 -45.69
C LEU A 124 -14.90 38.29 -46.09
N SER A 125 -15.42 39.08 -45.15
CA SER A 125 -16.50 40.04 -45.41
C SER A 125 -16.08 41.11 -46.43
N ARG A 126 -14.88 41.67 -46.27
CA ARG A 126 -14.31 42.62 -47.22
C ARG A 126 -14.11 42.00 -48.61
N ASN A 127 -13.65 40.75 -48.69
CA ASN A 127 -13.47 40.05 -49.98
C ASN A 127 -14.78 39.85 -50.76
N PHE A 128 -15.92 39.70 -50.08
CA PHE A 128 -17.24 39.71 -50.73
C PHE A 128 -17.64 41.12 -51.17
N THR A 129 -17.38 42.13 -50.35
CA THR A 129 -17.66 43.54 -50.68
C THR A 129 -16.84 44.00 -51.88
N ASP A 130 -15.55 43.66 -51.92
CA ASP A 130 -14.64 43.95 -53.03
C ASP A 130 -15.09 43.23 -54.31
N LEU A 131 -15.61 41.99 -54.21
CA LEU A 131 -16.17 41.28 -55.36
C LEU A 131 -17.40 41.98 -55.93
N ILE A 132 -18.35 42.36 -55.06
CA ILE A 132 -19.62 42.98 -55.48
C ILE A 132 -19.37 44.38 -56.05
N SER A 133 -18.39 45.11 -55.50
CA SER A 133 -18.02 46.46 -55.95
C SER A 133 -17.09 46.51 -57.16
N LYS A 134 -16.64 45.35 -57.70
CA LYS A 134 -15.81 45.32 -58.92
C LYS A 134 -16.55 46.01 -60.08
N PRO A 135 -15.90 46.96 -60.78
CA PRO A 135 -16.51 47.68 -61.91
C PRO A 135 -17.06 46.76 -63.00
N SER A 136 -16.42 45.60 -63.22
CA SER A 136 -16.83 44.58 -64.20
C SER A 136 -18.17 43.90 -63.89
N TYR A 137 -18.59 43.93 -62.62
CA TYR A 137 -19.84 43.32 -62.14
C TYR A 137 -20.87 44.37 -61.71
N ARG A 138 -20.48 45.63 -61.57
CA ARG A 138 -21.38 46.74 -61.22
C ARG A 138 -22.49 46.94 -62.25
N THR A 139 -22.18 46.72 -63.52
CA THR A 139 -23.14 46.72 -64.64
C THR A 139 -24.18 45.60 -64.58
N LEU A 140 -23.99 44.57 -63.74
CA LEU A 140 -25.00 43.54 -63.47
C LEU A 140 -26.05 44.00 -62.43
N PHE A 141 -25.73 45.03 -61.63
CA PHE A 141 -26.59 45.51 -60.53
C PHE A 141 -27.30 46.84 -60.86
N ASP A 142 -26.77 47.61 -61.82
CA ASP A 142 -27.41 48.83 -62.35
C ASP A 142 -28.40 48.42 -63.47
N SER A 143 -29.66 48.19 -63.12
CA SER A 143 -30.70 47.81 -64.09
C SER A 143 -31.37 49.04 -64.70
N ASP A 144 -30.94 49.45 -65.89
CA ASP A 144 -31.85 49.94 -66.92
C ASP A 144 -31.58 49.14 -68.20
N GLY A 145 -32.61 48.43 -68.67
CA GLY A 145 -32.49 47.23 -69.50
C GLY A 145 -31.72 47.36 -70.81
N ASN A 146 -30.82 46.42 -71.07
CA ASN A 146 -30.83 45.55 -72.26
C ASN A 146 -29.63 44.57 -72.24
N SER A 147 -29.90 43.29 -72.49
CA SER A 147 -28.99 42.14 -72.54
C SER A 147 -28.02 41.94 -71.36
N MET A 148 -28.37 41.06 -70.42
CA MET A 148 -27.41 40.53 -69.45
C MET A 148 -26.33 39.73 -70.19
N ASN A 149 -25.07 40.13 -70.02
CA ASN A 149 -23.95 39.38 -70.57
C ASN A 149 -23.80 38.04 -69.82
N GLU A 150 -24.40 36.97 -70.36
CA GLU A 150 -24.33 35.62 -69.81
C GLU A 150 -22.90 35.14 -69.45
N PRO A 151 -21.83 35.41 -70.23
CA PRO A 151 -20.48 35.01 -69.82
C PRO A 151 -19.98 35.75 -68.56
N VAL A 152 -20.35 37.02 -68.38
CA VAL A 152 -19.96 37.83 -67.21
C VAL A 152 -20.71 37.35 -65.96
N LEU A 153 -21.99 36.98 -66.11
CA LEU A 153 -22.79 36.38 -65.03
C LEU A 153 -22.22 35.02 -64.61
N ARG A 154 -21.86 34.14 -65.54
CA ARG A 154 -21.24 32.84 -65.20
C ARG A 154 -19.89 32.99 -64.52
N GLN A 155 -19.11 34.01 -64.89
CA GLN A 155 -17.84 34.30 -64.22
C GLN A 155 -18.05 34.82 -62.80
N PHE A 156 -19.01 35.73 -62.60
CA PHE A 156 -19.40 36.21 -61.27
C PHE A 156 -19.89 35.05 -60.39
N GLU A 157 -20.79 34.20 -60.89
CA GLU A 157 -21.28 33.01 -60.17
C GLU A 157 -20.14 32.08 -59.74
N LYS A 158 -19.16 31.85 -60.61
CA LYS A 158 -17.99 31.01 -60.29
C LYS A 158 -17.16 31.63 -59.17
N GLU A 159 -16.87 32.93 -59.26
CA GLU A 159 -16.12 33.66 -58.22
C GLU A 159 -16.85 33.73 -56.88
N VAL A 160 -18.18 33.88 -56.89
CA VAL A 160 -19.02 33.83 -55.68
C VAL A 160 -19.01 32.43 -55.07
N LYS A 161 -19.22 31.39 -55.89
CA LYS A 161 -19.22 29.99 -55.43
C LYS A 161 -17.89 29.60 -54.77
N GLU A 162 -16.76 30.00 -55.36
CA GLU A 162 -15.44 29.76 -54.76
C GLU A 162 -15.26 30.51 -53.42
N ARG A 163 -15.63 31.80 -53.34
CA ARG A 163 -15.56 32.55 -52.07
C ARG A 163 -16.49 31.99 -50.99
N ILE A 164 -17.70 31.55 -51.36
CA ILE A 164 -18.63 30.87 -50.44
C ILE A 164 -18.02 29.56 -49.94
N LYS A 165 -17.37 28.78 -50.81
CA LYS A 165 -16.70 27.53 -50.44
C LYS A 165 -15.59 27.78 -49.40
N VAL A 166 -14.72 28.75 -49.65
CA VAL A 166 -13.66 29.14 -48.70
C VAL A 166 -14.24 29.61 -47.37
N THR A 167 -15.28 30.45 -47.41
CA THR A 167 -15.94 30.95 -46.20
C THR A 167 -16.55 29.83 -45.38
N ARG A 168 -17.23 28.87 -46.02
CA ARG A 168 -17.79 27.69 -45.35
C ARG A 168 -16.72 26.85 -44.66
N GLN A 169 -15.56 26.68 -45.31
CA GLN A 169 -14.43 25.95 -44.72
C GLN A 169 -13.91 26.67 -43.46
N VAL A 170 -13.65 27.97 -43.53
CA VAL A 170 -13.16 28.75 -42.38
C VAL A 170 -14.17 28.76 -41.23
N VAL A 171 -15.47 28.90 -41.53
CA VAL A 171 -16.53 28.83 -40.52
C VAL A 171 -16.57 27.44 -39.87
N ALA A 172 -16.38 26.37 -40.63
CA ALA A 172 -16.34 25.01 -40.09
C ALA A 172 -15.14 24.79 -39.16
N GLU A 173 -13.95 25.28 -39.52
CA GLU A 173 -12.75 25.22 -38.68
C GLU A 173 -12.90 26.04 -37.39
N ALA A 174 -13.55 27.21 -37.47
CA ALA A 174 -13.78 28.07 -36.32
C ALA A 174 -14.93 27.60 -35.41
N LYS A 175 -15.76 26.66 -35.85
CA LYS A 175 -16.97 26.21 -35.14
C LYS A 175 -16.68 25.79 -33.70
N GLU A 176 -15.56 25.13 -33.46
CA GLU A 176 -15.13 24.70 -32.12
C GLU A 176 -14.93 25.87 -31.13
N SER A 177 -14.56 27.04 -31.63
CA SER A 177 -14.34 28.24 -30.80
C SER A 177 -15.65 28.85 -30.31
N PHE A 178 -16.78 28.57 -30.96
CA PHE A 178 -18.09 29.15 -30.66
C PHE A 178 -19.10 28.13 -30.10
N ASP A 179 -18.90 26.84 -30.37
CA ASP A 179 -19.79 25.77 -29.93
C ASP A 179 -19.51 25.36 -28.48
N ASN A 180 -20.28 25.95 -27.55
CA ASN A 180 -20.18 25.63 -26.13
C ASN A 180 -20.51 24.16 -25.81
N GLN A 181 -21.39 23.51 -26.59
CA GLN A 181 -21.73 22.08 -26.38
C GLN A 181 -20.53 21.20 -26.72
N LEU A 182 -19.84 21.49 -27.83
CA LEU A 182 -18.63 20.78 -28.22
C LEU A 182 -17.51 20.97 -27.18
N LYS A 183 -17.34 22.18 -26.65
CA LYS A 183 -16.38 22.45 -25.56
C LYS A 183 -16.70 21.67 -24.29
N ILE A 184 -17.97 21.62 -23.89
CA ILE A 184 -18.42 20.83 -22.74
C ILE A 184 -18.13 19.34 -22.96
N GLN A 185 -18.41 18.82 -24.15
CA GLN A 185 -18.14 17.42 -24.47
C GLN A 185 -16.63 17.10 -24.41
N LYS A 186 -15.77 17.92 -25.03
CA LYS A 186 -14.31 17.74 -24.96
C LYS A 186 -13.78 17.82 -23.53
N LEU A 187 -14.32 18.72 -22.71
CA LEU A 187 -13.96 18.82 -21.30
C LEU A 187 -14.36 17.55 -20.54
N LYS A 188 -15.57 17.02 -20.77
CA LYS A 188 -16.00 15.73 -20.19
C LYS A 188 -15.06 14.61 -20.59
N ASP A 189 -14.75 14.48 -21.88
CA ASP A 189 -13.85 13.43 -22.39
C ASP A 189 -12.45 13.55 -21.76
N THR A 190 -11.94 14.78 -21.60
CA THR A 190 -10.66 15.05 -20.93
C THR A 190 -10.71 14.68 -19.45
N ILE A 191 -11.80 15.02 -18.74
CA ILE A 191 -12.00 14.64 -17.33
C ILE A 191 -12.02 13.12 -17.19
N PHE A 192 -12.73 12.40 -18.07
CA PHE A 192 -12.74 10.93 -18.06
C PHE A 192 -11.35 10.36 -18.30
N ALA A 193 -10.63 10.85 -19.31
CA ALA A 193 -9.27 10.38 -19.63
C ALA A 193 -8.27 10.64 -18.48
N VAL A 194 -8.30 11.84 -17.89
CA VAL A 194 -7.44 12.19 -16.74
C VAL A 194 -7.82 11.36 -15.51
N ASN A 195 -9.11 11.11 -15.27
CA ASN A 195 -9.55 10.27 -14.15
C ASN A 195 -9.13 8.80 -14.32
N GLU A 196 -9.12 8.29 -15.54
CA GLU A 196 -8.59 6.96 -15.86
C GLU A 196 -7.08 6.89 -15.57
N GLN A 197 -6.31 7.89 -16.01
CA GLN A 197 -4.88 7.98 -15.70
C GLN A 197 -4.60 8.09 -14.20
N LEU A 198 -5.37 8.91 -13.47
CA LEU A 198 -5.29 9.03 -12.02
C LEU A 198 -5.57 7.69 -11.34
N THR A 199 -6.57 6.96 -11.82
CA THR A 199 -6.92 5.63 -11.30
C THR A 199 -5.77 4.65 -11.54
N LYS A 200 -5.19 4.63 -12.74
CA LYS A 200 -4.02 3.80 -13.06
C LYS A 200 -2.81 4.15 -12.18
N ALA A 201 -2.51 5.43 -12.00
CA ALA A 201 -1.44 5.92 -11.14
C ALA A 201 -1.67 5.55 -9.67
N LYS A 202 -2.90 5.69 -9.14
CA LYS A 202 -3.26 5.25 -7.79
C LYS A 202 -3.04 3.74 -7.60
N LYS A 203 -3.45 2.92 -8.59
CA LYS A 203 -3.23 1.46 -8.57
C LYS A 203 -1.74 1.12 -8.55
N GLN A 204 -0.94 1.75 -9.40
CA GLN A 204 0.51 1.54 -9.46
C GLN A 204 1.21 2.03 -8.19
N GLY A 205 0.78 3.16 -7.63
CA GLY A 205 1.27 3.68 -6.35
C GLY A 205 1.00 2.73 -5.19
N ALA A 206 -0.22 2.19 -5.10
CA ALA A 206 -0.58 1.20 -4.09
C ALA A 206 0.24 -0.09 -4.21
N PHE A 207 0.47 -0.57 -5.43
CA PHE A 207 1.30 -1.75 -5.70
C PHE A 207 2.78 -1.50 -5.35
N SER A 208 3.33 -0.35 -5.73
CA SER A 208 4.72 0.02 -5.43
C SER A 208 4.93 0.20 -3.92
N SER A 209 3.96 0.81 -3.23
CA SER A 209 3.96 0.92 -1.76
C SER A 209 3.93 -0.46 -1.11
N LEU A 210 3.18 -1.42 -1.67
CA LEU A 210 3.15 -2.80 -1.17
C LEU A 210 4.52 -3.48 -1.34
N ILE A 211 5.18 -3.32 -2.49
CA ILE A 211 6.52 -3.87 -2.73
C ILE A 211 7.54 -3.26 -1.77
N ALA A 212 7.55 -1.92 -1.63
CA ALA A 212 8.45 -1.23 -0.70
C ALA A 212 8.18 -1.61 0.76
N ALA A 213 6.90 -1.78 1.11
CA ALA A 213 6.50 -2.32 2.40
C ALA A 213 6.81 -3.82 2.53
N LYS A 214 7.20 -4.58 1.52
CA LYS A 214 7.58 -5.99 1.70
C LYS A 214 9.06 -6.25 1.53
N SER A 215 9.76 -5.36 0.83
CA SER A 215 11.17 -5.53 0.53
C SER A 215 11.99 -5.47 1.82
N ILE A 216 12.90 -6.43 1.91
CA ILE A 216 13.94 -6.49 2.92
C ILE A 216 15.16 -5.79 2.31
N PRO A 217 15.81 -4.85 3.02
CA PRO A 217 17.05 -4.25 2.54
C PRO A 217 18.08 -5.32 2.17
N LYS A 218 18.83 -5.11 1.08
CA LYS A 218 19.83 -6.09 0.60
C LYS A 218 20.81 -6.53 1.68
N SER A 219 21.16 -5.65 2.61
CA SER A 219 22.07 -5.93 3.73
C SER A 219 21.55 -6.99 4.71
N VAL A 220 20.23 -7.17 4.82
CA VAL A 220 19.61 -8.10 5.78
C VAL A 220 18.78 -9.20 5.11
N HIS A 221 18.81 -9.28 3.77
CA HIS A 221 18.05 -10.28 3.00
C HIS A 221 18.45 -11.73 3.32
N CYS A 222 19.73 -11.98 3.61
CA CYS A 222 20.25 -13.33 3.91
C CYS A 222 20.45 -13.58 5.42
N LEU A 223 19.83 -12.78 6.29
CA LEU A 223 20.06 -12.88 7.74
C LEU A 223 19.74 -14.29 8.28
N ALA A 224 18.57 -14.83 7.94
CA ALA A 224 18.18 -16.18 8.39
C ALA A 224 19.15 -17.26 7.90
N MET A 225 19.62 -17.17 6.65
CA MET A 225 20.60 -18.11 6.10
C MET A 225 21.93 -18.05 6.86
N LYS A 226 22.43 -16.84 7.15
CA LYS A 226 23.67 -16.65 7.93
C LYS A 226 23.56 -17.21 9.35
N LEU A 227 22.40 -17.06 9.98
CA LEU A 227 22.15 -17.62 11.32
C LEU A 227 22.07 -19.15 11.28
N MET A 228 21.52 -19.73 10.21
CA MET A 228 21.53 -21.18 10.01
C MET A 228 22.94 -21.71 9.73
N GLU A 229 23.75 -20.99 8.96
CA GLU A 229 25.17 -21.30 8.76
C GLU A 229 25.93 -21.33 10.09
N GLU A 230 25.74 -20.29 10.92
CA GLU A 230 26.29 -20.21 12.29
C GLU A 230 25.85 -21.40 13.17
N ARG A 231 24.57 -21.81 13.08
CA ARG A 231 24.07 -22.99 13.80
C ARG A 231 24.81 -24.27 13.39
N ILE A 232 24.99 -24.46 12.08
CA ILE A 232 25.59 -25.66 11.51
C ILE A 232 27.10 -25.70 11.80
N ALA A 233 27.76 -24.54 11.78
CA ALA A 233 29.18 -24.41 12.12
C ALA A 233 29.46 -24.69 13.60
N HIS A 234 28.52 -24.39 14.50
CA HIS A 234 28.68 -24.51 15.95
C HIS A 234 27.51 -25.26 16.62
N PRO A 235 27.29 -26.54 16.32
CA PRO A 235 26.13 -27.29 16.80
C PRO A 235 26.06 -27.37 18.32
N ASP A 236 27.19 -27.57 19.00
CA ASP A 236 27.25 -27.72 20.47
C ASP A 236 26.74 -26.46 21.20
N LYS A 237 26.99 -25.27 20.65
CA LYS A 237 26.59 -23.98 21.25
C LYS A 237 25.07 -23.74 21.21
N TYR A 238 24.39 -24.31 20.23
CA TYR A 238 22.97 -24.05 19.98
C TYR A 238 22.08 -25.26 20.25
N THR A 239 22.62 -26.30 20.91
CA THR A 239 21.84 -27.45 21.34
C THR A 239 20.77 -27.00 22.35
N ASP A 240 19.56 -27.51 22.20
CA ASP A 240 18.47 -27.21 23.13
C ASP A 240 18.65 -28.04 24.40
N ASP A 241 18.74 -27.36 25.55
CA ASP A 241 18.76 -28.03 26.84
C ASP A 241 17.45 -28.79 27.02
N ARG A 242 17.55 -30.09 27.32
CA ARG A 242 16.39 -30.99 27.41
C ARG A 242 15.43 -30.64 28.55
N ASN A 243 15.89 -29.85 29.52
CA ASN A 243 15.10 -29.43 30.66
C ASN A 243 14.64 -28.00 30.44
N THR A 244 13.34 -27.78 30.39
CA THR A 244 12.74 -26.44 30.40
C THR A 244 12.98 -25.80 31.76
N PRO A 245 13.70 -24.65 31.83
CA PRO A 245 13.84 -23.89 33.07
C PRO A 245 12.49 -23.61 33.75
N PRO A 246 12.39 -23.72 35.08
CA PRO A 246 11.14 -23.49 35.81
C PRO A 246 10.60 -22.05 35.64
N GLU A 247 11.48 -21.08 35.35
CA GLU A 247 11.14 -19.68 35.13
C GLU A 247 10.19 -19.48 33.93
N PHE A 248 10.21 -20.39 32.94
CA PHE A 248 9.28 -20.31 31.81
C PHE A 248 7.83 -20.58 32.20
N GLU A 249 7.57 -21.12 33.39
CA GLU A 249 6.22 -21.42 33.88
C GLU A 249 5.89 -20.75 35.22
N ASP A 250 6.80 -19.94 35.78
CA ASP A 250 6.59 -19.27 37.07
C ASP A 250 5.63 -18.07 36.94
N PRO A 251 4.39 -18.17 37.45
CA PRO A 251 3.40 -17.12 37.29
C PRO A 251 3.75 -15.79 37.97
N ASN A 252 4.80 -15.74 38.81
CA ASN A 252 5.27 -14.52 39.46
C ASN A 252 6.15 -13.63 38.56
N LEU A 253 6.57 -14.13 37.39
CA LEU A 253 7.37 -13.39 36.42
C LEU A 253 6.51 -12.66 35.39
N TYR A 254 7.12 -11.76 34.64
CA TYR A 254 6.44 -11.00 33.59
C TYR A 254 6.55 -11.75 32.25
N HIS A 255 5.48 -12.41 31.85
CA HIS A 255 5.44 -13.20 30.62
C HIS A 255 4.96 -12.40 29.41
N TYR A 256 5.67 -12.58 28.29
CA TYR A 256 5.39 -11.95 27.02
C TYR A 256 5.22 -13.02 25.93
N ALA A 257 4.15 -12.93 25.13
CA ALA A 257 3.94 -13.80 23.98
C ALA A 257 4.20 -13.03 22.68
N ILE A 258 5.10 -13.55 21.84
CA ILE A 258 5.49 -12.97 20.55
C ILE A 258 5.42 -14.05 19.49
N PHE A 259 4.58 -13.88 18.47
CA PHE A 259 4.42 -14.86 17.40
C PHE A 259 4.86 -14.27 16.07
N SER A 260 5.91 -14.84 15.46
CA SER A 260 6.53 -14.26 14.27
C SER A 260 7.27 -15.26 13.40
N ASP A 261 7.19 -15.04 12.09
CA ASP A 261 8.02 -15.66 11.04
C ASP A 261 9.24 -14.79 10.67
N ASN A 262 9.45 -13.67 11.36
CA ASN A 262 10.47 -12.68 11.03
C ASN A 262 11.48 -12.52 12.17
N VAL A 263 12.66 -13.10 11.97
CA VAL A 263 13.76 -13.10 12.93
C VAL A 263 14.18 -11.69 13.38
N LEU A 264 14.25 -10.75 12.44
CA LEU A 264 14.66 -9.37 12.77
C LEU A 264 13.58 -8.65 13.58
N ALA A 265 12.32 -8.81 13.18
CA ALA A 265 11.19 -8.15 13.82
C ALA A 265 11.02 -8.63 15.28
N ALA A 266 11.00 -9.95 15.49
CA ALA A 266 10.97 -10.54 16.84
C ALA A 266 12.17 -10.08 17.70
N SER A 267 13.38 -10.05 17.13
CA SER A 267 14.56 -9.56 17.83
C SER A 267 14.43 -8.10 18.25
N VAL A 268 13.89 -7.23 17.38
CA VAL A 268 13.66 -5.82 17.71
C VAL A 268 12.66 -5.67 18.86
N VAL A 269 11.57 -6.42 18.85
CA VAL A 269 10.55 -6.39 19.92
C VAL A 269 11.18 -6.76 21.26
N VAL A 270 11.79 -7.95 21.36
CA VAL A 270 12.42 -8.45 22.60
C VAL A 270 13.53 -7.50 23.05
N ASN A 271 14.42 -7.10 22.15
CA ASN A 271 15.54 -6.21 22.49
C ASN A 271 15.06 -4.85 22.99
N SER A 272 14.03 -4.27 22.36
CA SER A 272 13.46 -3.00 22.81
C SER A 272 12.76 -3.13 24.17
N ALA A 273 12.08 -4.25 24.43
CA ALA A 273 11.43 -4.52 25.70
C ALA A 273 12.45 -4.72 26.84
N VAL A 274 13.49 -5.52 26.60
CA VAL A 274 14.58 -5.76 27.57
C VAL A 274 15.34 -4.47 27.86
N LYS A 275 15.70 -3.70 26.83
CA LYS A 275 16.47 -2.46 26.98
C LYS A 275 15.77 -1.41 27.86
N HIS A 276 14.44 -1.37 27.81
CA HIS A 276 13.64 -0.40 28.58
C HIS A 276 13.02 -1.01 29.84
N SER A 277 13.32 -2.27 30.15
CA SER A 277 12.92 -2.89 31.41
C SER A 277 13.78 -2.36 32.57
N LYS A 278 13.15 -2.13 33.72
CA LYS A 278 13.86 -1.78 34.96
C LYS A 278 14.62 -2.95 35.56
N ASP A 279 14.10 -4.16 35.41
CA ASP A 279 14.67 -5.40 35.97
C ASP A 279 14.50 -6.53 34.95
N PRO A 280 15.43 -6.65 33.98
CA PRO A 280 15.29 -7.62 32.90
C PRO A 280 15.21 -9.08 33.36
N SER A 281 15.79 -9.43 34.52
CA SER A 281 15.78 -10.78 35.08
C SER A 281 14.39 -11.31 35.45
N LYS A 282 13.39 -10.43 35.54
CA LYS A 282 11.99 -10.82 35.80
C LYS A 282 11.16 -11.02 34.53
N HIS A 283 11.75 -10.83 33.35
CA HIS A 283 11.03 -10.87 32.08
C HIS A 283 11.25 -12.19 31.37
N VAL A 284 10.15 -12.78 30.91
CA VAL A 284 10.10 -14.07 30.21
C VAL A 284 9.44 -13.87 28.86
N PHE A 285 10.19 -14.06 27.77
CA PHE A 285 9.70 -13.91 26.40
C PHE A 285 9.50 -15.27 25.76
N HIS A 286 8.25 -15.60 25.43
CA HIS A 286 7.90 -16.77 24.65
C HIS A 286 7.74 -16.38 23.19
N VAL A 287 8.72 -16.77 22.38
CA VAL A 287 8.73 -16.54 20.93
C VAL A 287 8.26 -17.82 20.24
N VAL A 288 7.11 -17.77 19.58
CA VAL A 288 6.62 -18.89 18.75
C VAL A 288 6.82 -18.55 17.28
N THR A 289 7.43 -19.47 16.55
CA THR A 289 7.74 -19.31 15.13
C THR A 289 7.38 -20.57 14.34
N ASP A 290 7.54 -20.52 13.02
CA ASP A 290 7.42 -21.71 12.18
C ASP A 290 8.71 -22.54 12.19
N LYS A 291 8.61 -23.80 11.77
CA LYS A 291 9.76 -24.71 11.76
C LYS A 291 10.91 -24.26 10.85
N MET A 292 10.62 -23.47 9.81
CA MET A 292 11.66 -22.99 8.88
C MET A 292 12.52 -21.91 9.54
N ASN A 293 11.92 -21.07 10.38
CA ASN A 293 12.59 -19.97 11.05
C ASN A 293 13.12 -20.32 12.44
N LEU A 294 12.67 -21.43 13.04
CA LEU A 294 13.07 -21.90 14.37
C LEU A 294 14.59 -21.85 14.59
N GLY A 295 15.34 -22.44 13.67
CA GLY A 295 16.79 -22.56 13.84
C GLY A 295 17.51 -21.22 13.85
N ALA A 296 17.13 -20.32 12.94
CA ALA A 296 17.68 -18.97 12.86
C ALA A 296 17.27 -18.11 14.06
N MET A 297 16.02 -18.27 14.53
CA MET A 297 15.48 -17.55 15.67
C MET A 297 16.19 -17.96 16.98
N GLN A 298 16.41 -19.25 17.20
CA GLN A 298 17.17 -19.77 18.34
C GLN A 298 18.61 -19.22 18.36
N VAL A 299 19.30 -19.19 17.21
CA VAL A 299 20.64 -18.59 17.11
C VAL A 299 20.59 -17.09 17.41
N MET A 300 19.66 -16.33 16.82
CA MET A 300 19.52 -14.89 17.05
C MET A 300 19.41 -14.54 18.54
N PHE A 301 18.62 -15.31 19.29
CA PHE A 301 18.42 -15.09 20.71
C PHE A 301 19.56 -15.64 21.58
N LYS A 302 20.25 -16.71 21.18
CA LYS A 302 21.43 -17.22 21.91
C LYS A 302 22.71 -16.41 21.65
N MET A 303 22.81 -15.70 20.52
CA MET A 303 24.00 -14.90 20.18
C MET A 303 24.17 -13.63 21.02
N LYS A 304 23.11 -13.20 21.71
CA LYS A 304 23.09 -11.93 22.43
C LYS A 304 22.74 -12.16 23.90
N ASP A 305 23.37 -11.39 24.78
CA ASP A 305 22.96 -11.28 26.17
C ASP A 305 21.79 -10.29 26.33
N TYR A 306 20.80 -10.70 27.10
CA TYR A 306 19.59 -9.94 27.41
C TYR A 306 19.54 -9.52 28.89
N ASN A 307 20.70 -9.35 29.52
CA ASN A 307 20.86 -8.87 30.89
C ASN A 307 20.07 -9.71 31.91
N GLY A 308 20.00 -11.02 31.69
CA GLY A 308 19.28 -11.97 32.55
C GLY A 308 17.81 -12.23 32.19
N ALA A 309 17.25 -11.59 31.15
CA ALA A 309 15.90 -11.93 30.69
C ALA A 309 15.84 -13.34 30.07
N PHE A 310 14.77 -14.07 30.36
CA PHE A 310 14.55 -15.42 29.85
C PHE A 310 13.86 -15.38 28.49
N ILE A 311 14.38 -16.12 27.51
CA ILE A 311 13.81 -16.17 26.16
C ILE A 311 13.68 -17.62 25.73
N GLU A 312 12.46 -18.01 25.42
CA GLU A 312 12.13 -19.34 24.89
C GLU A 312 11.71 -19.20 23.43
N VAL A 313 12.24 -20.07 22.57
CA VAL A 313 11.85 -20.12 21.15
C VAL A 313 11.29 -21.50 20.85
N LYS A 314 10.00 -21.56 20.49
CA LYS A 314 9.27 -22.80 20.17
C LYS A 314 8.71 -22.78 18.76
N SER A 315 8.53 -23.96 18.17
CA SER A 315 7.80 -24.10 16.92
C SER A 315 6.30 -24.18 17.20
N VAL A 316 5.50 -23.58 16.33
CA VAL A 316 4.04 -23.78 16.32
C VAL A 316 3.67 -25.25 16.16
N GLU A 317 4.51 -26.04 15.48
CA GLU A 317 4.28 -27.47 15.24
C GLU A 317 4.47 -28.33 16.51
N ASP A 318 5.13 -27.80 17.55
CA ASP A 318 5.38 -28.55 18.79
C ASP A 318 4.10 -28.69 19.65
N TYR A 319 3.09 -27.86 19.39
CA TYR A 319 1.83 -27.83 20.13
C TYR A 319 0.82 -28.84 19.56
N LYS A 320 0.72 -30.02 20.19
CA LYS A 320 -0.13 -31.13 19.74
C LYS A 320 -1.63 -30.80 19.61
N PHE A 321 -2.13 -29.82 20.34
CA PHE A 321 -3.53 -29.40 20.26
C PHE A 321 -3.85 -28.64 18.96
N LEU A 322 -2.84 -28.12 18.25
CA LEU A 322 -3.01 -27.41 16.98
C LEU A 322 -3.19 -28.39 15.82
N ASN A 323 -4.37 -29.00 15.75
CA ASN A 323 -4.79 -29.88 14.68
C ASN A 323 -6.16 -29.46 14.13
N SER A 324 -6.53 -29.96 12.94
CA SER A 324 -7.79 -29.60 12.29
C SER A 324 -9.05 -30.12 12.98
N SER A 325 -8.92 -31.08 13.90
CA SER A 325 -10.05 -31.53 14.73
C SER A 325 -10.44 -30.49 15.78
N TYR A 326 -9.47 -29.74 16.31
CA TYR A 326 -9.71 -28.75 17.36
C TYR A 326 -9.70 -27.30 16.85
N VAL A 327 -8.88 -26.95 15.86
CA VAL A 327 -8.71 -25.57 15.37
C VAL A 327 -9.56 -25.34 14.11
N PRO A 328 -10.63 -24.52 14.16
CA PRO A 328 -11.51 -24.34 13.00
C PRO A 328 -10.82 -23.75 11.78
N VAL A 329 -9.80 -22.90 11.99
CA VAL A 329 -9.04 -22.29 10.89
C VAL A 329 -8.21 -23.32 10.13
N LEU A 330 -7.61 -24.30 10.82
CA LEU A 330 -6.89 -25.39 10.17
C LEU A 330 -7.85 -26.27 9.38
N LYS A 331 -9.04 -26.55 9.93
CA LYS A 331 -10.10 -27.27 9.22
C LYS A 331 -10.54 -26.56 7.93
N GLN A 332 -10.70 -25.23 7.99
CA GLN A 332 -11.04 -24.41 6.82
C GLN A 332 -9.92 -24.40 5.77
N LEU A 333 -8.66 -24.38 6.20
CA LEU A 333 -7.46 -24.43 5.35
C LEU A 333 -7.31 -25.75 4.59
N GLU A 334 -7.76 -26.85 5.16
CA GLU A 334 -7.80 -28.16 4.53
C GLU A 334 -8.90 -28.27 3.45
N SER A 335 -9.86 -27.34 3.42
CA SER A 335 -10.94 -27.36 2.42
C SER A 335 -10.46 -26.93 1.03
N ALA A 336 -10.74 -27.75 0.01
CA ALA A 336 -10.32 -27.52 -1.38
C ALA A 336 -10.82 -26.18 -1.96
N LYS A 337 -12.01 -25.72 -1.55
CA LYS A 337 -12.58 -24.41 -1.96
C LYS A 337 -11.74 -23.23 -1.48
N LEU A 338 -11.17 -23.31 -0.28
CA LEU A 338 -10.36 -22.23 0.28
C LEU A 338 -8.96 -22.21 -0.34
N GLN A 339 -8.38 -23.39 -0.58
CA GLN A 339 -7.13 -23.50 -1.31
C GLN A 339 -7.26 -22.90 -2.72
N GLN A 340 -8.37 -23.17 -3.41
CA GLN A 340 -8.63 -22.57 -4.72
C GLN A 340 -8.75 -21.02 -4.65
N PHE A 341 -9.47 -20.48 -3.66
CA PHE A 341 -9.63 -19.03 -3.48
C PHE A 341 -8.32 -18.27 -3.17
N TYR A 342 -7.40 -18.88 -2.40
CA TYR A 342 -6.13 -18.25 -2.02
C TYR A 342 -4.97 -18.54 -2.97
N PHE A 343 -4.92 -19.73 -3.58
CA PHE A 343 -3.80 -20.17 -4.42
C PHE A 343 -4.05 -20.09 -5.94
N GLU A 344 -5.27 -19.80 -6.41
CA GLU A 344 -5.49 -19.52 -7.84
C GLU A 344 -4.95 -18.13 -8.24
N ASN A 345 -3.66 -18.11 -8.57
CA ASN A 345 -2.98 -17.01 -9.24
C ASN A 345 -3.27 -17.02 -10.76
N LYS A 346 -4.53 -16.88 -11.18
CA LYS A 346 -4.80 -16.43 -12.56
C LYS A 346 -4.66 -14.91 -12.63
N LEU A 347 -3.57 -14.48 -13.27
CA LEU A 347 -3.22 -13.08 -13.59
C LEU A 347 -4.39 -12.32 -14.25
N GLU A 348 -5.28 -13.04 -14.95
CA GLU A 348 -6.45 -12.51 -15.64
C GLU A 348 -7.56 -11.95 -14.72
N ASN A 349 -7.63 -12.39 -13.45
CA ASN A 349 -8.65 -11.91 -12.50
C ASN A 349 -8.20 -10.72 -11.65
N ALA A 350 -6.92 -10.34 -11.72
CA ALA A 350 -6.36 -9.21 -10.98
C ALA A 350 -6.84 -7.83 -11.51
N THR A 351 -7.39 -7.80 -12.72
CA THR A 351 -7.83 -6.57 -13.40
C THR A 351 -9.22 -6.11 -13.00
N LYS A 352 -10.09 -7.00 -12.50
CA LYS A 352 -11.49 -6.68 -12.21
C LYS A 352 -11.76 -6.10 -10.83
N ASP A 353 -10.91 -6.35 -9.82
CA ASP A 353 -11.21 -5.91 -8.46
C ASP A 353 -9.96 -5.64 -7.62
N THR A 354 -9.53 -4.36 -7.60
CA THR A 354 -8.32 -3.94 -6.87
C THR A 354 -8.45 -4.03 -5.36
N THR A 355 -9.68 -4.17 -4.84
CA THR A 355 -9.91 -4.47 -3.45
C THR A 355 -9.34 -5.86 -3.13
N ASN A 356 -9.70 -6.89 -3.90
CA ASN A 356 -9.32 -8.30 -3.71
C ASN A 356 -7.81 -8.62 -3.83
N MET A 357 -7.01 -7.75 -4.45
CA MET A 357 -5.55 -7.94 -4.54
C MET A 357 -4.82 -7.76 -3.20
N LYS A 358 -5.32 -6.89 -2.29
CA LYS A 358 -4.79 -6.80 -0.91
C LYS A 358 -5.11 -8.05 -0.08
N PHE A 359 -6.02 -8.90 -0.56
CA PHE A 359 -6.80 -9.84 0.23
C PHE A 359 -6.49 -11.32 -0.08
N ARG A 360 -5.61 -11.62 -1.05
CA ARG A 360 -5.09 -12.96 -1.35
C ARG A 360 -3.74 -13.23 -0.68
N ASN A 361 -3.57 -12.84 0.58
CA ASN A 361 -2.34 -13.14 1.32
C ASN A 361 -2.53 -14.38 2.21
N PRO A 362 -1.74 -15.47 2.02
CA PRO A 362 -1.81 -16.63 2.90
C PRO A 362 -1.45 -16.34 4.36
N LYS A 363 -0.85 -15.19 4.71
CA LYS A 363 -0.64 -14.76 6.10
C LYS A 363 -1.94 -14.46 6.86
N TYR A 364 -3.04 -14.15 6.17
CA TYR A 364 -4.38 -14.07 6.79
C TYR A 364 -4.91 -15.43 7.25
N LEU A 365 -4.22 -16.50 6.84
CA LEU A 365 -4.41 -17.87 7.29
C LEU A 365 -3.16 -18.39 8.01
N SER A 366 -2.15 -17.54 8.25
CA SER A 366 -0.96 -17.96 8.97
C SER A 366 -1.40 -18.36 10.37
N ILE A 367 -1.15 -19.62 10.70
CA ILE A 367 -1.46 -20.19 11.99
C ILE A 367 -0.81 -19.37 13.12
N LEU A 368 0.36 -18.75 12.88
CA LEU A 368 1.03 -17.86 13.83
C LEU A 368 0.17 -16.64 14.22
N ASN A 369 -0.70 -16.15 13.33
CA ASN A 369 -1.62 -15.07 13.67
C ASN A 369 -2.83 -15.58 14.46
N HIS A 370 -3.26 -16.82 14.26
CA HIS A 370 -4.42 -17.39 14.93
C HIS A 370 -4.08 -18.07 16.27
N ILE A 371 -2.82 -18.43 16.50
CA ILE A 371 -2.37 -19.06 17.76
C ILE A 371 -2.58 -18.14 18.98
N ARG A 372 -2.71 -16.82 18.77
CA ARG A 372 -3.04 -15.84 19.81
C ARG A 372 -4.39 -16.07 20.49
N PHE A 373 -5.29 -16.80 19.86
CA PHE A 373 -6.57 -17.19 20.46
C PHE A 373 -6.46 -18.44 21.35
N TYR A 374 -5.25 -18.98 21.51
CA TYR A 374 -4.98 -20.18 22.28
C TYR A 374 -3.96 -19.93 23.41
N LEU A 375 -3.83 -18.68 23.87
CA LEU A 375 -2.89 -18.33 24.95
C LEU A 375 -3.10 -19.17 26.23
N PRO A 376 -4.33 -19.46 26.68
CA PRO A 376 -4.55 -20.34 27.83
C PRO A 376 -4.07 -21.79 27.62
N GLU A 377 -4.17 -22.31 26.39
CA GLU A 377 -3.73 -23.66 26.02
C GLU A 377 -2.20 -23.72 25.86
N LEU A 378 -1.59 -22.63 25.40
CA LEU A 378 -0.13 -22.49 25.30
C LEU A 378 0.52 -22.39 26.69
N TYR A 379 -0.12 -21.66 27.62
CA TYR A 379 0.46 -21.31 28.92
C TYR A 379 -0.50 -21.63 30.08
N PRO A 380 -0.79 -22.92 30.35
CA PRO A 380 -1.82 -23.31 31.31
C PRO A 380 -1.48 -22.98 32.77
N LYS A 381 -0.22 -22.70 33.11
CA LYS A 381 0.20 -22.38 34.48
C LYS A 381 0.22 -20.88 34.78
N LEU A 382 0.10 -20.03 33.74
CA LEU A 382 0.18 -18.59 33.90
C LEU A 382 -1.19 -17.97 34.17
N HIS A 383 -1.21 -16.90 34.97
CA HIS A 383 -2.42 -16.12 35.26
C HIS A 383 -2.62 -14.95 34.29
N ARG A 384 -1.53 -14.30 33.88
CA ARG A 384 -1.55 -13.13 33.01
C ARG A 384 -0.40 -13.15 32.03
N ILE A 385 -0.62 -12.62 30.84
CA ILE A 385 0.41 -12.55 29.79
C ILE A 385 0.23 -11.31 28.93
N LEU A 386 1.35 -10.71 28.51
CA LEU A 386 1.33 -9.61 27.56
C LEU A 386 1.62 -10.12 26.16
N PHE A 387 0.65 -10.00 25.25
CA PHE A 387 0.85 -10.28 23.84
C PHE A 387 1.42 -9.07 23.12
N LEU A 388 2.49 -9.28 22.34
CA LEU A 388 3.14 -8.26 21.51
C LEU A 388 3.23 -8.76 20.06
N ASP A 389 2.71 -8.00 19.08
CA ASP A 389 2.94 -8.31 17.66
C ASP A 389 4.43 -8.09 17.31
N ASP A 390 4.90 -8.64 16.20
CA ASP A 390 6.29 -8.49 15.75
C ASP A 390 6.58 -7.11 15.11
N ASP A 391 5.54 -6.31 14.86
CA ASP A 391 5.61 -4.99 14.24
C ASP A 391 5.65 -3.84 15.26
N ILE A 392 6.10 -4.12 16.49
CA ILE A 392 6.20 -3.13 17.57
C ILE A 392 7.63 -2.77 18.00
N VAL A 393 7.77 -1.58 18.59
CA VAL A 393 8.96 -1.18 19.35
C VAL A 393 8.54 -0.66 20.73
N VAL A 394 9.18 -1.18 21.79
CA VAL A 394 8.93 -0.76 23.17
C VAL A 394 9.86 0.39 23.55
N GLN A 395 9.31 1.47 24.10
CA GLN A 395 10.05 2.68 24.51
C GLN A 395 10.07 2.90 26.03
N LYS A 396 9.21 2.21 26.80
CA LYS A 396 9.09 2.38 28.25
C LYS A 396 8.82 1.03 28.91
N ASP A 397 9.24 0.90 30.16
CA ASP A 397 8.98 -0.26 31.01
C ASP A 397 7.49 -0.66 31.00
N LEU A 398 7.20 -1.94 30.76
CA LEU A 398 5.85 -2.46 30.58
C LEU A 398 5.26 -3.06 31.87
N THR A 399 6.04 -3.15 32.95
CA THR A 399 5.61 -3.83 34.19
C THR A 399 4.41 -3.14 34.85
N GLY A 400 4.18 -1.86 34.54
CA GLY A 400 2.99 -1.13 34.98
C GLY A 400 1.67 -1.77 34.53
N LEU A 401 1.65 -2.52 33.42
CA LEU A 401 0.46 -3.23 32.93
C LEU A 401 -0.04 -4.29 33.92
N TRP A 402 0.87 -4.99 34.62
CA TRP A 402 0.48 -6.01 35.61
C TRP A 402 -0.19 -5.44 36.86
N LYS A 403 -0.05 -4.13 37.10
CA LYS A 403 -0.67 -3.41 38.21
C LYS A 403 -2.06 -2.88 37.89
N ILE A 404 -2.50 -2.98 36.64
CA ILE A 404 -3.82 -2.53 36.22
C ILE A 404 -4.86 -3.51 36.75
N ASP A 405 -5.87 -2.99 37.45
CA ASP A 405 -7.07 -3.76 37.75
C ASP A 405 -7.78 -4.07 36.43
N MET A 406 -8.08 -5.34 36.16
CA MET A 406 -8.73 -5.73 34.92
C MET A 406 -10.27 -5.66 35.00
N ASP A 407 -10.85 -5.29 36.14
CA ASP A 407 -12.32 -5.25 36.37
C ASP A 407 -13.01 -6.58 36.01
N GLY A 408 -12.30 -7.69 36.24
CA GLY A 408 -12.74 -9.03 35.83
C GLY A 408 -12.78 -9.28 34.31
N LYS A 409 -12.31 -8.34 33.49
CA LYS A 409 -12.22 -8.45 32.02
C LYS A 409 -11.02 -9.31 31.60
N VAL A 410 -11.10 -9.86 30.40
CA VAL A 410 -10.10 -10.79 29.86
C VAL A 410 -8.99 -10.07 29.09
N ASN A 411 -9.34 -9.08 28.28
CA ASN A 411 -8.39 -8.40 27.38
C ASN A 411 -8.24 -6.92 27.76
N GLY A 412 -7.04 -6.48 28.06
CA GLY A 412 -6.67 -5.08 28.20
C GLY A 412 -6.11 -4.58 26.87
N ALA A 413 -6.81 -3.66 26.21
CA ALA A 413 -6.40 -3.15 24.90
C ALA A 413 -6.61 -1.64 24.80
N VAL A 414 -5.76 -0.97 24.02
CA VAL A 414 -5.96 0.45 23.69
C VAL A 414 -6.99 0.57 22.57
N GLU A 415 -8.01 1.38 22.83
CA GLU A 415 -9.04 1.72 21.87
C GLU A 415 -8.51 2.64 20.76
N THR A 416 -8.97 2.37 19.54
CA THR A 416 -8.42 2.99 18.31
C THR A 416 -9.43 3.85 17.57
N CYS A 417 -10.67 3.88 18.03
CA CYS A 417 -11.72 4.67 17.40
C CYS A 417 -11.51 6.17 17.57
N PHE A 418 -11.85 6.90 16.51
CA PHE A 418 -11.93 8.35 16.52
C PHE A 418 -13.14 8.78 15.69
N GLY A 419 -14.12 9.42 16.31
CA GLY A 419 -15.40 9.72 15.65
C GLY A 419 -16.06 8.44 15.10
N SER A 420 -16.29 8.40 13.78
CA SER A 420 -16.84 7.24 13.05
C SER A 420 -15.78 6.23 12.57
N PHE A 421 -14.48 6.53 12.75
CA PHE A 421 -13.38 5.65 12.37
C PHE A 421 -13.14 4.54 13.39
N HIS A 422 -12.68 3.38 12.90
CA HIS A 422 -12.38 2.18 13.68
C HIS A 422 -13.53 1.78 14.63
N ARG A 423 -14.75 1.79 14.10
CA ARG A 423 -15.94 1.25 14.77
C ARG A 423 -16.22 -0.16 14.28
N TYR A 424 -16.95 -0.94 15.07
CA TYR A 424 -17.31 -2.32 14.71
C TYR A 424 -17.98 -2.42 13.33
N ALA A 425 -18.79 -1.42 12.94
CA ALA A 425 -19.42 -1.34 11.62
C ALA A 425 -18.44 -1.36 10.43
N GLN A 426 -17.16 -1.04 10.63
CA GLN A 426 -16.14 -1.10 9.58
C GLN A 426 -15.53 -2.49 9.41
N TYR A 427 -15.68 -3.36 10.41
CA TYR A 427 -15.02 -4.67 10.47
C TYR A 427 -15.98 -5.84 10.25
N MET A 428 -17.27 -5.64 10.54
CA MET A 428 -18.29 -6.70 10.54
C MET A 428 -19.45 -6.33 9.64
N ASN A 429 -20.15 -7.34 9.13
CA ASN A 429 -21.32 -7.17 8.29
C ASN A 429 -22.59 -7.01 9.13
N PHE A 430 -22.93 -5.77 9.48
CA PHE A 430 -24.16 -5.44 10.23
C PHE A 430 -25.46 -5.61 9.46
N SER A 431 -25.41 -5.94 8.17
CA SER A 431 -26.59 -6.41 7.43
C SER A 431 -26.94 -7.86 7.79
N HIS A 432 -26.00 -8.62 8.34
CA HIS A 432 -26.24 -10.00 8.77
C HIS A 432 -26.96 -10.04 10.13
N PRO A 433 -28.09 -10.78 10.27
CA PRO A 433 -28.87 -10.82 11.50
C PRO A 433 -28.06 -11.18 12.76
N LEU A 434 -27.22 -12.23 12.67
CA LEU A 434 -26.36 -12.68 13.78
C LEU A 434 -25.45 -11.58 14.34
N ILE A 435 -24.91 -10.71 13.48
CA ILE A 435 -24.04 -9.61 13.91
C ILE A 435 -24.87 -8.48 14.51
N LYS A 436 -25.98 -8.13 13.86
CA LYS A 436 -26.86 -7.03 14.27
C LYS A 436 -27.50 -7.28 15.64
N GLU A 437 -27.82 -8.53 15.96
CA GLU A 437 -28.46 -8.90 17.22
C GLU A 437 -27.49 -8.87 18.41
N LYS A 438 -26.25 -9.32 18.22
CA LYS A 438 -25.27 -9.47 19.31
C LYS A 438 -24.34 -8.26 19.51
N PHE A 439 -24.07 -7.48 18.47
CA PHE A 439 -23.05 -6.42 18.53
C PHE A 439 -23.62 -5.02 18.30
N ASN A 440 -22.95 -4.01 18.87
CA ASN A 440 -23.27 -2.62 18.61
C ASN A 440 -22.37 -2.07 17.47
N PRO A 441 -22.95 -1.54 16.37
CA PRO A 441 -22.15 -0.99 15.26
C PRO A 441 -21.28 0.20 15.65
N LYS A 442 -21.66 0.92 16.73
CA LYS A 442 -20.94 2.09 17.26
C LYS A 442 -19.88 1.71 18.32
N ALA A 443 -19.75 0.43 18.68
CA ALA A 443 -18.71 -0.01 19.59
C ALA A 443 -17.31 0.38 19.06
N CYS A 444 -16.45 0.82 19.97
CA CYS A 444 -15.09 1.20 19.65
C CYS A 444 -14.25 -0.04 19.38
N ALA A 445 -13.54 -0.10 18.26
CA ALA A 445 -12.57 -1.16 18.04
C ALA A 445 -11.24 -0.83 18.73
N TRP A 446 -10.57 -1.86 19.22
CA TRP A 446 -9.16 -1.83 19.59
C TRP A 446 -8.33 -2.47 18.47
N ALA A 447 -7.00 -2.46 18.60
CA ALA A 447 -6.12 -3.17 17.67
C ALA A 447 -5.22 -4.15 18.42
N TYR A 448 -4.86 -5.23 17.73
CA TYR A 448 -3.71 -6.03 18.13
C TYR A 448 -2.43 -5.20 18.06
N GLY A 449 -1.39 -5.65 18.75
CA GLY A 449 -0.07 -4.99 18.78
C GLY A 449 0.51 -5.05 20.17
N MET A 450 -0.31 -4.66 21.15
CA MET A 450 -0.05 -4.82 22.57
C MET A 450 -1.39 -5.08 23.26
N ASN A 451 -1.55 -6.28 23.81
CA ASN A 451 -2.77 -6.72 24.50
C ASN A 451 -2.40 -7.46 25.77
N PHE A 452 -2.95 -7.02 26.90
CA PHE A 452 -2.72 -7.65 28.18
C PHE A 452 -3.85 -8.61 28.51
N PHE A 453 -3.56 -9.90 28.69
CA PHE A 453 -4.59 -10.92 28.88
C PHE A 453 -4.58 -11.48 30.29
N ASP A 454 -5.76 -11.58 30.90
CA ASP A 454 -6.01 -12.37 32.10
C ASP A 454 -6.48 -13.77 31.68
N LEU A 455 -5.58 -14.75 31.82
CA LEU A 455 -5.78 -16.12 31.35
C LEU A 455 -6.74 -16.91 32.24
N ASP A 456 -6.90 -16.52 33.51
CA ASP A 456 -7.87 -17.14 34.40
C ASP A 456 -9.29 -16.71 34.03
N ALA A 457 -9.49 -15.41 33.82
CA ALA A 457 -10.75 -14.89 33.31
C ALA A 457 -11.06 -15.48 31.93
N TRP A 458 -10.07 -15.58 31.03
CA TRP A 458 -10.25 -16.22 29.72
C TRP A 458 -10.80 -17.64 29.84
N ARG A 459 -10.21 -18.46 30.72
CA ARG A 459 -10.64 -19.84 30.96
C ARG A 459 -12.04 -19.94 31.57
N ARG A 460 -12.37 -19.06 32.53
CA ARG A 460 -13.71 -19.01 33.14
C ARG A 460 -14.80 -18.65 32.12
N GLU A 461 -14.52 -17.65 31.28
CA GLU A 461 -15.45 -17.16 30.25
C GLU A 461 -15.46 -18.00 28.97
N LYS A 462 -14.55 -18.98 28.83
CA LYS A 462 -14.46 -19.90 27.69
C LYS A 462 -14.33 -19.17 26.34
N LEU A 463 -13.46 -18.16 26.29
CA LEU A 463 -13.33 -17.33 25.09
C LEU A 463 -12.64 -18.04 23.92
N THR A 464 -11.89 -19.12 24.16
CA THR A 464 -11.36 -19.95 23.07
C THR A 464 -12.52 -20.63 22.31
N GLU A 465 -13.52 -21.11 23.03
CA GLU A 465 -14.73 -21.72 22.49
C GLU A 465 -15.60 -20.69 21.75
N GLU A 466 -15.74 -19.48 22.29
CA GLU A 466 -16.42 -18.38 21.61
C GLU A 466 -15.72 -18.04 20.28
N TYR A 467 -14.38 -17.98 20.27
CA TYR A 467 -13.60 -17.85 19.05
C TYR A 467 -13.87 -19.00 18.05
N HIS A 468 -13.97 -20.25 18.51
CA HIS A 468 -14.27 -21.38 17.63
C HIS A 468 -15.66 -21.28 17.03
N TYR A 469 -16.65 -20.93 17.84
CA TYR A 469 -18.04 -20.75 17.43
C TYR A 469 -18.14 -19.74 16.28
N TRP A 470 -17.59 -18.55 16.48
CA TRP A 470 -17.64 -17.50 15.46
C TRP A 470 -16.84 -17.85 14.22
N GLN A 471 -15.67 -18.47 14.36
CA GLN A 471 -14.91 -18.88 13.17
C GLN A 471 -15.63 -19.93 12.35
N SER A 472 -16.32 -20.87 13.00
CA SER A 472 -17.12 -21.89 12.31
C SER A 472 -18.29 -21.26 11.55
N LEU A 473 -18.96 -20.26 12.13
CA LEU A 473 -20.05 -19.54 11.46
C LEU A 473 -19.60 -18.66 10.29
N ASN A 474 -18.34 -18.21 10.28
CA ASN A 474 -17.80 -17.37 9.21
C ASN A 474 -17.02 -18.14 8.13
N GLU A 475 -17.24 -19.45 7.98
CA GLU A 475 -16.58 -20.27 6.94
C GLU A 475 -16.80 -19.71 5.51
N ASN A 476 -17.99 -19.17 5.25
CA ASN A 476 -18.35 -18.55 3.98
C ASN A 476 -17.99 -17.04 3.88
N ARG A 477 -17.36 -16.47 4.91
CA ARG A 477 -16.92 -15.06 4.97
C ARG A 477 -18.05 -14.02 4.89
N THR A 478 -19.25 -14.38 5.32
CA THR A 478 -20.42 -13.49 5.28
C THR A 478 -20.52 -12.56 6.49
N LEU A 479 -19.94 -12.94 7.64
CA LEU A 479 -19.96 -12.15 8.88
C LEU A 479 -18.85 -11.09 8.89
N TRP A 480 -17.65 -11.47 8.43
CA TRP A 480 -16.56 -10.55 8.13
C TRP A 480 -15.69 -11.13 7.01
N LYS A 481 -14.95 -10.27 6.32
CA LYS A 481 -14.20 -10.68 5.13
C LYS A 481 -12.92 -11.45 5.49
N LEU A 482 -11.96 -10.77 6.13
CA LEU A 482 -10.59 -11.24 6.30
C LEU A 482 -9.89 -10.62 7.52
N GLY A 483 -8.81 -11.25 7.96
CA GLY A 483 -7.97 -10.79 9.06
C GLY A 483 -8.33 -11.40 10.41
N THR A 484 -7.45 -11.22 11.39
CA THR A 484 -7.62 -11.69 12.78
C THR A 484 -8.22 -10.64 13.69
N LEU A 485 -8.27 -9.37 13.28
CA LEU A 485 -8.87 -8.32 14.09
C LEU A 485 -10.40 -8.49 14.24
N PRO A 486 -11.20 -8.70 13.18
CA PRO A 486 -12.64 -8.93 13.34
C PRO A 486 -13.00 -10.08 14.30
N PRO A 487 -12.41 -11.30 14.19
CA PRO A 487 -12.69 -12.35 15.17
C PRO A 487 -12.22 -11.97 16.58
N GLY A 488 -11.12 -11.22 16.73
CA GLY A 488 -10.71 -10.66 18.02
C GLY A 488 -11.77 -9.76 18.65
N LEU A 489 -12.26 -8.78 17.89
CA LEU A 489 -13.29 -7.84 18.37
C LEU A 489 -14.59 -8.55 18.77
N ILE A 490 -14.94 -9.62 18.04
CA ILE A 490 -16.12 -10.45 18.31
C ILE A 490 -15.91 -11.29 19.58
N THR A 491 -14.81 -12.04 19.66
CA THR A 491 -14.50 -12.92 20.80
C THR A 491 -14.39 -12.16 22.11
N PHE A 492 -13.78 -10.97 22.11
CA PHE A 492 -13.58 -10.19 23.32
C PHE A 492 -14.62 -9.06 23.50
N TYR A 493 -15.76 -9.15 22.81
CA TYR A 493 -16.82 -8.17 22.96
C TYR A 493 -17.36 -8.18 24.40
N SER A 494 -17.49 -7.00 25.02
CA SER A 494 -17.85 -6.81 26.44
C SER A 494 -16.87 -7.34 27.49
N THR A 495 -15.86 -8.13 27.10
CA THR A 495 -14.79 -8.67 27.96
C THR A 495 -13.44 -7.97 27.75
N THR A 496 -13.44 -6.83 27.05
CA THR A 496 -12.26 -5.96 26.88
C THR A 496 -12.32 -4.78 27.85
N LYS A 497 -11.23 -4.53 28.59
CA LYS A 497 -10.98 -3.29 29.34
C LYS A 497 -10.20 -2.30 28.46
N PRO A 498 -10.70 -1.08 28.26
CA PRO A 498 -9.95 -0.04 27.56
C PRO A 498 -8.76 0.39 28.41
N LEU A 499 -7.57 0.37 27.82
CA LEU A 499 -6.34 0.87 28.42
C LEU A 499 -6.06 2.32 27.99
N ASP A 500 -5.29 3.02 28.81
CA ASP A 500 -4.83 4.37 28.47
C ASP A 500 -4.05 4.40 27.15
N LYS A 501 -4.31 5.42 26.33
CA LYS A 501 -3.73 5.55 24.99
C LYS A 501 -2.21 5.61 24.99
N SER A 502 -1.59 6.04 26.10
CA SER A 502 -0.14 6.08 26.25
C SER A 502 0.53 4.70 26.25
N TRP A 503 -0.23 3.60 26.37
CA TRP A 503 0.35 2.26 26.33
C TRP A 503 0.68 1.79 24.91
N HIS A 504 -0.07 2.23 23.90
CA HIS A 504 0.07 1.75 22.52
C HIS A 504 -0.26 2.84 21.49
N VAL A 505 0.72 3.21 20.68
CA VAL A 505 0.55 4.16 19.56
C VAL A 505 0.52 3.41 18.25
N LEU A 506 -0.55 3.63 17.49
CA LEU A 506 -0.70 3.11 16.14
C LEU A 506 -0.24 4.12 15.11
N GLY A 507 0.44 3.63 14.08
CA GLY A 507 0.71 4.41 12.89
C GLY A 507 2.18 4.76 12.67
N LEU A 508 3.08 4.23 13.50
CA LEU A 508 4.51 4.51 13.40
C LEU A 508 5.02 4.08 12.01
N GLY A 509 5.76 4.98 11.36
CA GLY A 509 6.38 4.72 10.06
C GLY A 509 5.50 4.98 8.84
N TYR A 510 4.22 5.36 8.99
CA TYR A 510 3.39 5.76 7.85
C TYR A 510 2.36 6.88 8.14
N ASN A 511 1.99 7.12 9.40
CA ASN A 511 1.19 8.29 9.77
C ASN A 511 2.14 9.45 10.10
N PRO A 512 2.28 10.47 9.23
CA PRO A 512 3.17 11.60 9.47
C PRO A 512 2.67 12.52 10.60
N SER A 513 1.45 12.31 11.11
CA SER A 513 0.81 13.14 12.12
C SER A 513 1.15 12.74 13.56
N ILE A 514 1.83 11.60 13.76
CA ILE A 514 2.26 11.16 15.09
C ILE A 514 3.40 12.07 15.54
N SER A 515 3.23 12.73 16.68
CA SER A 515 4.23 13.64 17.21
C SER A 515 5.42 12.88 17.81
N MET A 516 6.58 13.51 17.88
CA MET A 516 7.72 12.92 18.59
C MET A 516 7.46 12.77 20.09
N ASP A 517 6.60 13.62 20.66
CA ASP A 517 6.21 13.53 22.07
C ASP A 517 5.34 12.30 22.36
N GLU A 518 4.55 11.85 21.39
CA GLU A 518 3.83 10.58 21.47
C GLU A 518 4.74 9.36 21.30
N ILE A 519 5.94 9.53 20.72
CA ILE A 519 6.91 8.45 20.50
C ILE A 519 7.84 8.27 21.70
N ASN A 520 8.21 9.38 22.36
CA ASN A 520 9.15 9.43 23.47
C ASN A 520 8.47 9.24 24.85
#